data_AF-A0A958NB83-F1
#
_entry.id   AF-A0A958NB83-F1
#
_cell.length_a   1.000
_cell.length_b   1.000
_cell.length_c   1.000
_cell.angle_alpha   90.00
_cell.angle_beta   90.00
_cell.angle_gamma   90.00
#
_symmetry.space_group_name_H-M   'P 1'
#
loop_
_entity.id
_entity.type
_entity.pdbx_description
1 polymer ?
#
loop_
_entity_poly.entity_id
_entity_poly.type
_entity_poly.pdbx_seq_one_letter_code
_entity_poly.pdbx_strand_id
1 'polypeptide(L)'
;VVCGIAYDRSFCTWLGPESRETLQIYGPVTQEAKRLNELAKSLGEDILVDEKLALESEKYIIMQPVKQTVNKSQIYRVLGFVDSNHNTVEIHSPYSRFSSRSSG
;
A
#
# COMPACT_ATOMS: atom_id res chain seq x y z
N VAL A 1 -11.36 -5.08 -0.32
CA VAL A 1 -10.19 -5.83 0.21
C VAL A 1 -9.28 -4.77 0.80
N VAL A 2 -8.83 -4.91 2.04
CA VAL A 2 -7.93 -3.93 2.67
C VAL A 2 -6.49 -4.43 2.57
N CYS A 3 -5.59 -3.59 2.08
CA CYS A 3 -4.19 -3.92 1.82
C CYS A 3 -3.25 -2.78 2.26
N GLY A 4 -2.24 -3.14 3.06
CA GLY A 4 -1.09 -2.28 3.32
C GLY A 4 0.12 -2.80 2.56
N ILE A 5 0.76 -1.96 1.76
CA ILE A 5 1.91 -2.33 0.94
C ILE A 5 3.12 -1.50 1.37
N ALA A 6 4.16 -2.17 1.85
CA ALA A 6 5.44 -1.54 2.19
C ALA A 6 6.52 -1.99 1.21
N TYR A 7 7.47 -1.10 0.93
CA TYR A 7 8.59 -1.34 0.03
C TYR A 7 9.92 -1.05 0.71
N ASP A 8 10.68 -2.11 0.98
CA ASP A 8 12.04 -1.99 1.48
C ASP A 8 12.89 -3.23 1.18
N ARG A 9 14.20 -3.07 1.35
CA ARG A 9 15.15 -4.19 1.28
C ARG A 9 14.85 -5.20 2.39
N SER A 10 14.81 -6.46 2.00
CA SER A 10 14.51 -7.57 2.89
C SER A 10 15.45 -8.74 2.66
N PHE A 11 15.61 -9.54 3.70
CA PHE A 11 16.30 -10.82 3.62
C PHE A 11 15.26 -11.91 3.35
N CYS A 12 15.54 -12.81 2.42
CA CYS A 12 14.67 -13.97 2.18
C CYS A 12 15.47 -15.26 2.29
N THR A 13 14.86 -16.29 2.87
CA THR A 13 15.49 -17.59 3.06
C THR A 13 14.45 -18.71 3.08
N TRP A 14 14.87 -19.89 2.64
CA TRP A 14 14.07 -21.11 2.75
C TRP A 14 14.26 -21.70 4.15
N LEU A 15 13.15 -21.94 4.85
CA LEU A 15 13.17 -22.51 6.20
C LEU A 15 12.27 -23.74 6.27
N GLY A 16 12.76 -24.76 6.98
CA GLY A 16 12.05 -26.01 7.21
C GLY A 16 12.92 -27.23 6.87
N PRO A 17 12.41 -28.45 7.08
CA PRO A 17 13.03 -29.64 6.53
C PRO A 17 12.94 -29.61 5.00
N GLU A 18 13.91 -30.18 4.30
CA GLU A 18 14.05 -30.17 2.83
C GLU A 18 12.76 -30.57 2.07
N SER A 19 11.95 -31.46 2.66
CA SER A 19 10.66 -31.89 2.09
C SER A 19 9.51 -30.89 2.21
N ARG A 20 9.66 -29.82 3.00
CA ARG A 20 8.64 -28.81 3.32
C ARG A 20 9.23 -27.43 3.57
N GLU A 21 10.23 -27.04 2.79
CA GLU A 21 10.79 -25.70 2.90
C GLU A 21 9.74 -24.65 2.51
N THR A 22 9.70 -23.57 3.28
CA THR A 22 8.85 -22.40 3.01
C THR A 22 9.75 -21.18 2.85
N LEU A 23 9.49 -20.39 1.81
CA LEU A 23 10.15 -19.10 1.66
C LEU A 23 9.65 -18.14 2.74
N GLN A 24 10.56 -17.66 3.56
CA GLN A 24 10.28 -16.66 4.60
C GLN A 24 10.98 -15.36 4.24
N ILE A 25 10.28 -14.25 4.44
CA ILE A 25 10.80 -12.89 4.22
C ILE A 25 10.96 -12.22 5.59
N TYR A 26 12.16 -11.71 5.85
CA TYR A 26 12.53 -11.04 7.08
C TYR A 26 13.00 -9.62 6.78
N GLY A 27 12.59 -8.69 7.64
CA GLY A 27 13.04 -7.30 7.58
C GLY A 27 12.00 -6.33 8.12
N PRO A 28 12.35 -5.03 8.23
CA PRO A 28 11.42 -3.98 8.65
C PRO A 28 10.14 -3.95 7.82
N VAL A 29 10.22 -4.32 6.53
CA VAL A 29 9.10 -4.31 5.58
C VAL A 29 7.90 -5.14 6.07
N THR A 30 8.12 -6.25 6.78
CA THR A 30 7.02 -7.13 7.21
C THR A 30 6.23 -6.50 8.36
N GLN A 31 6.92 -5.82 9.28
CA GLN A 31 6.27 -5.06 10.34
C GLN A 31 5.56 -3.83 9.79
N GLU A 32 6.17 -3.15 8.84
CA GLU A 32 5.62 -1.96 8.20
C GLU A 32 4.35 -2.28 7.39
N ALA A 33 4.39 -3.32 6.55
CA ALA A 33 3.22 -3.80 5.82
C ALA A 33 2.06 -4.18 6.76
N LYS A 34 2.37 -4.82 7.90
CA LYS A 34 1.37 -5.13 8.92
C LYS A 34 0.74 -3.86 9.51
N ARG A 35 1.55 -2.87 9.89
CA ARG A 35 1.07 -1.59 10.43
C ARG A 35 0.24 -0.81 9.42
N LEU A 36 0.64 -0.80 8.15
CA LEU A 36 -0.15 -0.18 7.08
C LEU A 36 -1.49 -0.87 6.91
N ASN A 37 -1.53 -2.20 7.00
CA ASN A 37 -2.79 -2.94 6.86
C ASN A 37 -3.74 -2.66 8.06
N GLU A 38 -3.21 -2.55 9.27
CA GLU A 38 -3.97 -2.14 10.45
C GLU A 38 -4.47 -0.68 10.33
N LEU A 39 -3.61 0.22 9.85
CA LEU A 39 -3.97 1.62 9.60
C LEU A 39 -5.06 1.73 8.53
N ALA A 40 -4.94 1.02 7.41
CA ALA A 40 -5.91 1.01 6.32
C ALA A 40 -7.30 0.58 6.83
N LYS A 41 -7.36 -0.47 7.66
CA LYS A 41 -8.61 -0.90 8.32
C LYS A 41 -9.18 0.19 9.23
N SER A 42 -8.33 0.87 10.01
CA SER A 42 -8.77 1.92 10.93
C SER A 42 -9.30 3.17 10.22
N LEU A 43 -8.74 3.50 9.05
CA LEU A 43 -9.12 4.66 8.25
C LEU A 43 -10.26 4.37 7.26
N GLY A 44 -10.58 3.09 7.03
CA GLY A 44 -11.54 2.68 6.02
C GLY A 44 -11.02 2.88 4.59
N GLU A 45 -9.70 2.78 4.42
CA GLU A 45 -9.03 2.90 3.12
C GLU A 45 -8.75 1.50 2.56
N ASP A 46 -8.91 1.32 1.24
CA ASP A 46 -8.68 0.01 0.61
C ASP A 46 -7.19 -0.31 0.47
N ILE A 47 -6.38 0.65 0.02
CA ILE A 47 -4.95 0.45 -0.21
C ILE A 47 -4.18 1.62 0.37
N LEU A 48 -3.30 1.32 1.32
CA LEU A 48 -2.28 2.25 1.80
C LEU A 48 -0.89 1.78 1.39
N VAL A 49 -0.07 2.72 0.96
CA VAL A 49 1.32 2.50 0.57
C VAL A 49 2.25 3.41 1.36
N ASP A 50 3.46 2.94 1.61
CA ASP A 50 4.52 3.77 2.18
C ASP A 50 5.09 4.79 1.17
N GLU A 51 5.83 5.75 1.70
CA GLU A 51 6.50 6.80 0.93
C GLU A 51 7.48 6.25 -0.10
N LYS A 52 8.20 5.18 0.24
CA LYS A 52 9.21 4.60 -0.66
C LYS A 52 8.53 4.01 -1.90
N LEU A 53 7.47 3.23 -1.72
CA LEU A 53 6.70 2.70 -2.83
C LEU A 53 6.04 3.82 -3.63
N ALA A 54 5.49 4.83 -2.96
CA ALA A 54 4.90 6.00 -3.61
C ALA A 54 5.88 6.67 -4.58
N LEU A 55 7.11 6.91 -4.15
CA LEU A 55 8.15 7.51 -4.99
C LEU A 55 8.57 6.62 -6.16
N GLU A 56 8.73 5.31 -5.93
CA GLU A 56 9.13 4.36 -7.00
C GLU A 56 8.02 4.13 -8.04
N SER A 57 6.76 4.40 -7.68
CA SER A 57 5.58 4.06 -8.50
C SER A 57 4.74 5.25 -8.93
N GLU A 58 5.23 6.48 -8.75
CA GLU A 58 4.49 7.73 -9.04
C GLU A 58 3.92 7.82 -10.46
N LYS A 59 4.55 7.14 -11.43
CA LYS A 59 4.14 7.14 -12.84
C LYS A 59 2.99 6.18 -13.14
N TYR A 60 2.76 5.22 -12.25
CA TYR A 60 1.82 4.11 -12.45
C TYR A 60 0.66 4.14 -11.46
N ILE A 61 0.78 4.90 -10.38
CA ILE A 61 -0.18 4.89 -9.28
C ILE A 61 -0.64 6.32 -9.01
N ILE A 62 -1.95 6.53 -9.06
CA ILE A 62 -2.59 7.78 -8.64
C ILE A 62 -2.82 7.68 -7.15
N MET A 63 -2.27 8.63 -6.40
CA MET A 63 -2.19 8.54 -4.95
C MET A 63 -2.43 9.88 -4.28
N GLN A 64 -2.85 9.84 -3.02
CA GLN A 64 -3.06 11.03 -2.20
C GLN A 64 -2.48 10.82 -0.80
N PRO A 65 -1.76 11.81 -0.23
CA PRO A 65 -1.25 11.69 1.13
C PRO A 65 -2.40 11.63 2.14
N VAL A 66 -2.27 10.73 3.13
CA VAL A 66 -3.14 10.70 4.31
C VAL A 66 -2.50 11.52 5.45
N LYS A 67 -3.29 11.92 6.45
CA LYS A 67 -2.78 12.76 7.56
C LYS A 67 -1.91 12.00 8.55
N GLN A 68 -1.94 10.68 8.52
CA GLN A 68 -1.23 9.79 9.43
C GLN A 68 0.15 9.43 8.86
N THR A 69 1.10 9.17 9.75
CA THR A 69 2.44 8.67 9.42
C THR A 69 2.65 7.31 10.09
N VAL A 70 3.48 6.47 9.47
CA VAL A 70 3.98 5.22 10.07
C VAL A 70 5.49 5.34 10.11
N ASN A 71 6.13 5.09 11.25
CA ASN A 71 7.59 5.19 11.40
C ASN A 71 8.21 6.53 10.94
N LYS A 72 7.47 7.64 11.04
CA LYS A 72 7.84 8.97 10.52
C LYS A 72 7.85 9.09 8.98
N SER A 73 7.44 8.07 8.25
CA SER A 73 7.23 8.11 6.80
C SER A 73 5.82 8.57 6.45
N GLN A 74 5.71 9.33 5.37
CA GLN A 74 4.43 9.78 4.82
C GLN A 74 3.68 8.58 4.22
N ILE A 75 2.38 8.46 4.50
CA ILE A 75 1.56 7.40 3.94
C ILE A 75 0.65 7.95 2.86
N TYR A 76 0.40 7.15 1.84
CA TYR A 76 -0.46 7.50 0.72
C TYR A 76 -1.57 6.49 0.57
N ARG A 77 -2.78 6.97 0.27
CA ARG A 77 -3.86 6.11 -0.21
C ARG A 77 -3.80 6.04 -1.73
N VAL A 78 -4.13 4.88 -2.29
CA VAL A 78 -4.22 4.69 -3.74
C VAL A 78 -5.62 5.01 -4.22
N LEU A 79 -5.71 5.87 -5.24
CA LEU A 79 -6.96 6.27 -5.89
C LEU A 79 -7.17 5.53 -7.22
N GLY A 80 -6.08 5.09 -7.86
CA GLY A 80 -6.14 4.46 -9.18
C GLY A 80 -4.78 4.02 -9.68
N PHE A 81 -4.79 3.35 -10.83
CA PHE A 81 -3.61 2.90 -11.55
C PHE A 81 -3.61 3.45 -12.97
N VAL A 82 -2.43 3.62 -13.54
CA VAL A 82 -2.23 3.91 -14.96
C VAL A 82 -1.85 2.61 -15.64
N ASP A 83 -2.64 2.17 -16.62
CA ASP A 83 -2.38 0.96 -17.39
C ASP A 83 -1.26 1.15 -18.43
N SER A 84 -0.87 0.06 -19.11
CA SER A 84 0.15 0.12 -20.18
C SER A 84 -0.23 1.01 -21.37
N ASN A 85 -1.51 1.32 -21.55
CA ASN A 85 -2.05 2.19 -22.59
C ASN A 85 -2.24 3.63 -22.11
N HIS A 86 -1.74 3.98 -20.92
CA HIS A 86 -1.87 5.30 -20.28
C HIS A 86 -3.32 5.67 -19.91
N ASN A 87 -4.21 4.68 -19.79
CA ASN A 87 -5.54 4.88 -19.26
C ASN A 87 -5.53 4.81 -17.74
N THR A 88 -6.35 5.65 -17.11
CA THR A 88 -6.58 5.61 -15.66
C THR A 88 -7.65 4.58 -15.31
N VAL A 89 -7.34 3.69 -14.37
CA VAL A 89 -8.26 2.76 -13.73
C VAL A 89 -8.46 3.21 -12.29
N GLU A 90 -9.65 3.72 -11.97
CA GLU A 90 -9.98 4.17 -10.62
C GLU A 90 -10.29 3.00 -9.69
N ILE A 91 -9.83 3.08 -8.44
CA ILE A 91 -10.24 2.19 -7.37
C ILE A 91 -11.51 2.76 -6.76
N HIS A 92 -12.66 2.21 -7.16
CA HIS A 92 -13.91 2.52 -6.48
C HIS A 92 -14.02 1.71 -5.19
N SER A 93 -13.78 2.37 -4.06
CA SER A 93 -14.04 1.76 -2.77
C SER A 93 -15.53 1.84 -2.42
N PRO A 94 -16.20 0.73 -2.07
CA PRO A 94 -17.52 0.81 -1.44
C PRO A 94 -17.48 1.47 -0.06
N TYR A 95 -16.28 1.68 0.51
CA TYR A 95 -16.05 2.32 1.81
C TYR A 95 -15.54 3.76 1.71
N SER A 96 -15.16 4.22 0.51
CA SER A 96 -14.86 5.64 0.30
C SER A 96 -16.16 6.42 0.45
N ARG A 97 -16.38 7.01 1.63
CA ARG A 97 -17.36 8.06 1.81
C ARG A 97 -16.94 9.19 0.87
N PHE A 98 -17.66 9.31 -0.24
CA PHE A 98 -17.59 10.42 -1.17
C PHE A 98 -17.46 11.75 -0.41
N SER A 99 -16.31 12.41 -0.54
CA SER A 99 -16.27 13.87 -0.44
C SER A 99 -16.29 14.44 -1.85
N SER A 100 -17.40 14.24 -2.56
CA SER A 100 -17.69 15.04 -3.75
C SER A 100 -18.06 16.45 -3.27
N ARG A 101 -17.05 17.30 -3.06
CA ARG A 101 -17.26 18.76 -3.12
C ARG A 101 -17.19 19.17 -4.58
N SER A 102 -18.33 19.09 -5.25
CA SER A 102 -18.61 19.95 -6.39
C SER A 102 -18.77 21.37 -5.86
N SER A 103 -17.79 22.23 -6.10
CA SER A 103 -17.97 23.69 -5.95
C SER A 103 -18.24 24.23 -7.34
N GLY A 104 -19.51 24.57 -7.59
CA GLY A 104 -19.88 25.55 -8.62
C GLY A 104 -19.72 26.97 -8.09
#